data_AF-A0AA43J5Z5-F1
#
_entry.id   AF-A0AA43J5Z5-F1
#
_cell.length_a   1.000
_cell.length_b   1.000
_cell.length_c   1.000
_cell.angle_alpha   90.00
_cell.angle_beta   90.00
_cell.angle_gamma   90.00
#
_symmetry.space_group_name_H-M   'P 1'
#
loop_
_entity.id
_entity.type
_entity.pdbx_description
1 polymer ?
#
loop_
_entity_poly.entity_id
_entity_poly.type
_entity_poly.pdbx_seq_one_letter_code
_entity_poly.pdbx_strand_id
1 'polypeptide(L)'
;MIRKTRIAPRKYRAFTQRDIDRIPQLRLLDADHRLRMKAVATVLPFRVNEYVLDELIDWTHVPDDPMFQLTFPQEGMLETPDLNRMVDLLKGGAPEEKIKKAAREIQMSLNPHPAGQMELNVPLLHGKPVPGLQHKYRETVLAFPSQGQTCHAYCTYCFRWAQFVGIDDLKFAAREAEALAAYLRDHTEVQSLLFTGGDPMIMKTAVIRRYVEPLLDPEFGHLVSLRFGTKATAYWPYRFLTDPDADDLLRLFEDIVKAGRHVAVMAHYSHPRELETAVAQAAVRRILSTGAVIRCQAPLIKRVNDNAVAWSDMWRIQVALGAVPYYMFVERDTGPKNYFEVPLARALGIFTDAYTRVSGLARTVRGPSMSATPGKVLVDGVATVNGEKVFVLKFLQARDPAWVNRPFFAKFDPKATWLTDLEPAFGESEFFFTKTMSEMKRRHRQPAWGEATDERRSLVLFGNVEWE
;
A
#
# COMPACT_ATOMS: atom_id res chain seq x y z
N MET A 1 18.29 -17.15 -29.25
CA MET A 1 17.94 -15.72 -29.44
C MET A 1 16.56 -15.47 -28.87
N ILE A 2 16.42 -14.62 -27.85
CA ILE A 2 15.09 -14.22 -27.34
C ILE A 2 14.49 -13.27 -28.38
N ARG A 3 13.33 -13.62 -28.95
CA ARG A 3 12.61 -12.74 -29.89
C ARG A 3 12.33 -11.40 -29.19
N LYS A 4 12.76 -10.28 -29.79
CA LYS A 4 12.36 -8.94 -29.34
C LYS A 4 10.87 -8.78 -29.62
N THR A 5 10.03 -9.00 -28.62
CA THR A 5 8.60 -8.69 -28.72
C THR A 5 8.43 -7.17 -28.70
N ARG A 6 7.90 -6.61 -29.79
CA ARG A 6 7.56 -5.18 -29.84
C ARG A 6 6.24 -4.97 -29.08
N ILE A 7 6.28 -4.19 -28.01
CA ILE A 7 5.09 -3.82 -27.23
C ILE A 7 4.39 -2.67 -27.97
N ALA A 8 3.15 -2.91 -28.38
CA ALA A 8 2.34 -1.88 -29.03
C ALA A 8 1.75 -0.92 -27.98
N PRO A 9 1.60 0.38 -28.32
CA PRO A 9 0.90 1.31 -27.45
C PRO A 9 -0.54 0.88 -27.20
N ARG A 10 -1.02 1.07 -25.97
CA ARG A 10 -2.40 0.79 -25.59
C ARG A 10 -3.01 2.03 -24.95
N LYS A 11 -4.23 2.38 -25.36
CA LYS A 11 -4.97 3.50 -24.76
C LYS A 11 -5.54 3.06 -23.42
N TYR A 12 -5.32 3.84 -22.37
CA TYR A 12 -5.94 3.59 -21.07
C TYR A 12 -7.44 3.88 -21.12
N ARG A 13 -8.24 2.89 -20.72
CA ARG A 13 -9.69 3.01 -20.53
C ARG A 13 -10.07 2.34 -19.22
N ALA A 14 -10.73 3.09 -18.36
CA ALA A 14 -11.24 2.61 -17.09
C ALA A 14 -12.74 2.30 -17.17
N PHE A 15 -13.16 1.28 -16.43
CA PHE A 15 -14.54 0.92 -16.15
C PHE A 15 -14.82 1.16 -14.68
N THR A 16 -16.01 1.66 -14.39
CA THR A 16 -16.47 1.98 -13.03
C THR A 16 -17.74 1.21 -12.70
N GLN A 17 -18.35 1.48 -11.54
CA GLN A 17 -19.63 0.91 -11.14
C GLN A 17 -20.70 1.04 -12.23
N ARG A 18 -20.73 2.17 -12.95
CA ARG A 18 -21.70 2.47 -14.01
C ARG A 18 -21.53 1.60 -15.26
N ASP A 19 -20.38 0.95 -15.39
CA ASP A 19 -20.00 0.17 -16.56
C ASP A 19 -20.09 -1.34 -16.34
N ILE A 20 -20.49 -1.81 -15.14
CA ILE A 20 -20.56 -3.24 -14.81
C ILE A 20 -21.35 -4.04 -15.86
N ASP A 21 -22.51 -3.56 -16.31
CA ASP A 21 -23.31 -4.25 -17.34
C ASP A 21 -22.71 -4.16 -18.76
N ARG A 22 -21.76 -3.24 -18.96
CA ARG A 22 -21.11 -2.99 -20.24
C ARG A 22 -19.84 -3.80 -20.42
N ILE A 23 -19.28 -4.38 -19.36
CA ILE A 23 -18.11 -5.27 -19.43
C ILE A 23 -18.57 -6.60 -20.03
N PRO A 24 -18.16 -6.96 -21.26
CA PRO A 24 -18.66 -8.16 -21.94
C PRO A 24 -18.41 -9.45 -21.15
N GLN A 25 -17.26 -9.55 -20.50
CA GLN A 25 -16.85 -10.73 -19.73
C GLN A 25 -17.75 -10.99 -18.50
N LEU A 26 -18.37 -9.95 -17.92
CA LEU A 26 -19.31 -10.13 -16.80
C LEU A 26 -20.66 -10.72 -17.21
N ARG A 27 -20.90 -10.93 -18.51
CA ARG A 27 -22.07 -11.68 -19.00
C ARG A 27 -21.99 -13.17 -18.67
N LEU A 28 -20.80 -13.68 -18.31
CA LEU A 28 -20.61 -15.04 -17.82
C LEU A 28 -21.28 -15.28 -16.46
N LEU A 29 -21.45 -14.23 -15.66
CA LEU A 29 -22.19 -14.30 -14.40
C LEU A 29 -23.69 -14.17 -14.67
N ASP A 30 -24.54 -14.70 -13.79
CA ASP A 30 -25.98 -14.45 -13.90
C ASP A 30 -26.35 -13.01 -13.47
N ALA A 31 -27.63 -12.67 -13.65
CA ALA A 31 -28.12 -11.33 -13.32
C ALA A 31 -28.13 -11.03 -11.81
N ASP A 32 -28.29 -12.05 -10.95
CA ASP A 32 -28.31 -11.87 -9.50
C ASP A 32 -26.91 -11.58 -8.96
N HIS A 33 -25.90 -12.34 -9.41
CA HIS A 33 -24.50 -12.09 -9.10
C HIS A 33 -24.06 -10.68 -9.54
N ARG A 34 -24.44 -10.23 -10.74
CA ARG A 34 -24.16 -8.85 -11.18
C ARG A 34 -24.87 -7.81 -10.34
N LEU A 35 -26.10 -8.07 -9.89
CA LEU A 35 -26.84 -7.16 -9.01
C LEU A 35 -26.15 -7.02 -7.65
N ARG A 36 -25.73 -8.14 -7.04
CA ARG A 36 -24.98 -8.15 -5.78
C ARG A 36 -23.63 -7.43 -5.91
N MET A 37 -22.91 -7.65 -6.99
CA MET A 37 -21.68 -6.92 -7.32
C MET A 37 -21.92 -5.40 -7.38
N LYS A 38 -23.02 -4.95 -8.01
CA LYS A 38 -23.38 -3.52 -8.04
C LYS A 38 -23.75 -2.98 -6.65
N ALA A 39 -24.43 -3.77 -5.83
CA ALA A 39 -24.75 -3.41 -4.45
C ALA A 39 -23.48 -3.12 -3.67
N VAL A 40 -22.49 -4.01 -3.74
CA VAL A 40 -21.18 -3.80 -3.11
C VAL A 40 -20.45 -2.61 -3.73
N ALA A 41 -20.45 -2.48 -5.06
CA ALA A 41 -19.81 -1.36 -5.78
C ALA A 41 -20.44 0.01 -5.47
N THR A 42 -21.64 0.04 -4.89
CA THR A 42 -22.29 1.28 -4.42
C THR A 42 -21.71 1.73 -3.08
N VAL A 43 -21.24 0.78 -2.26
CA VAL A 43 -20.67 1.03 -0.94
C VAL A 43 -19.15 1.18 -1.03
N LEU A 44 -18.48 0.27 -1.72
CA LEU A 44 -17.02 0.24 -1.87
C LEU A 44 -16.63 0.65 -3.29
N PRO A 45 -15.55 1.43 -3.45
CA PRO A 45 -15.20 2.00 -4.75
C PRO A 45 -14.75 0.91 -5.73
N PHE A 46 -15.26 0.96 -6.96
CA PHE A 46 -14.88 0.05 -8.04
C PHE A 46 -14.28 0.81 -9.23
N ARG A 47 -13.12 0.33 -9.68
CA ARG A 47 -12.45 0.78 -10.90
C ARG A 47 -11.55 -0.32 -11.44
N VAL A 48 -11.68 -0.65 -12.70
CA VAL A 48 -10.82 -1.60 -13.43
C VAL A 48 -10.49 -1.04 -14.81
N ASN A 49 -9.56 -1.65 -15.55
CA ASN A 49 -9.19 -1.21 -16.90
C ASN A 49 -9.01 -2.41 -17.85
N GLU A 50 -8.99 -2.14 -19.16
CA GLU A 50 -8.92 -3.19 -20.20
C GLU A 50 -7.69 -4.10 -20.07
N TYR A 51 -6.54 -3.61 -19.62
CA TYR A 51 -5.35 -4.45 -19.41
C TYR A 51 -5.59 -5.48 -18.29
N VAL A 52 -6.20 -5.07 -17.18
CA VAL A 52 -6.54 -6.02 -16.10
C VAL A 52 -7.54 -7.07 -16.59
N LEU A 53 -8.57 -6.63 -17.32
CA LEU A 53 -9.60 -7.54 -17.86
C LEU A 53 -9.02 -8.57 -18.82
N ASP A 54 -8.12 -8.15 -19.70
CA ASP A 54 -7.70 -8.98 -20.84
C ASP A 54 -6.44 -9.79 -20.54
N GLU A 55 -5.56 -9.32 -19.65
CA GLU A 55 -4.23 -9.93 -19.43
C GLU A 55 -4.11 -10.63 -18.08
N LEU A 56 -4.79 -10.10 -17.04
CA LEU A 56 -4.58 -10.57 -15.67
C LEU A 56 -5.61 -11.62 -15.24
N ILE A 57 -6.88 -11.39 -15.55
CA ILE A 57 -7.98 -12.24 -15.09
C ILE A 57 -8.11 -13.47 -15.99
N ASP A 58 -8.08 -14.65 -15.37
CA ASP A 58 -8.54 -15.86 -16.03
C ASP A 58 -10.06 -16.02 -15.85
N TRP A 59 -10.81 -15.61 -16.88
CA TRP A 59 -12.27 -15.67 -16.88
C TRP A 59 -12.85 -17.08 -16.81
N THR A 60 -12.05 -18.12 -17.06
CA THR A 60 -12.49 -19.52 -16.93
C THR A 60 -12.55 -19.99 -15.48
N HIS A 61 -11.87 -19.28 -14.57
CA HIS A 61 -11.82 -19.59 -13.14
C HIS A 61 -12.65 -18.60 -12.29
N VAL A 62 -13.40 -17.69 -12.91
CA VAL A 62 -14.27 -16.75 -12.19
C VAL A 62 -15.46 -17.51 -11.58
N PRO A 63 -15.81 -17.28 -10.29
CA PRO A 63 -15.37 -16.16 -9.45
C PRO A 63 -14.08 -16.38 -8.65
N ASP A 64 -13.52 -17.59 -8.61
CA ASP A 64 -12.38 -17.92 -7.74
C ASP A 64 -11.01 -17.44 -8.25
N ASP A 65 -10.94 -16.91 -9.47
CA ASP A 65 -9.71 -16.30 -10.00
C ASP A 65 -9.17 -15.20 -9.06
N PRO A 66 -7.89 -15.28 -8.64
CA PRO A 66 -7.34 -14.36 -7.65
C PRO A 66 -7.28 -12.91 -8.15
N MET A 67 -7.18 -12.66 -9.47
CA MET A 67 -7.16 -11.30 -10.03
C MET A 67 -8.57 -10.71 -10.07
N PHE A 68 -9.59 -11.53 -10.31
CA PHE A 68 -10.99 -11.15 -10.17
C PHE A 68 -11.33 -10.82 -8.71
N GLN A 69 -10.97 -11.70 -7.77
CA GLN A 69 -11.12 -11.45 -6.32
C GLN A 69 -10.45 -10.16 -5.87
N LEU A 70 -9.29 -9.85 -6.45
CA LEU A 70 -8.48 -8.68 -6.18
C LEU A 70 -9.04 -7.36 -6.76
N THR A 71 -9.84 -7.41 -7.83
CA THR A 71 -10.23 -6.21 -8.61
C THR A 71 -11.72 -6.00 -8.78
N PHE A 72 -12.56 -7.00 -8.51
CA PHE A 72 -14.01 -6.92 -8.61
C PHE A 72 -14.70 -7.02 -7.24
N PRO A 73 -15.75 -6.21 -6.98
CA PRO A 73 -16.54 -6.30 -5.75
C PRO A 73 -17.18 -7.68 -5.59
N GLN A 74 -17.03 -8.26 -4.41
CA GLN A 74 -17.54 -9.57 -4.02
C GLN A 74 -18.63 -9.42 -2.97
N GLU A 75 -19.66 -10.25 -3.00
CA GLU A 75 -20.79 -10.16 -2.08
C GLU A 75 -20.38 -10.20 -0.59
N GLY A 76 -19.41 -11.05 -0.25
CA GLY A 76 -18.92 -11.18 1.13
C GLY A 76 -18.07 -10.01 1.63
N MET A 77 -17.86 -8.98 0.82
CA MET A 77 -17.19 -7.74 1.25
C MET A 77 -18.08 -6.86 2.12
N LEU A 78 -19.39 -7.13 2.16
CA LEU A 78 -20.34 -6.53 3.08
C LEU A 78 -20.94 -7.61 3.97
N GLU A 79 -21.31 -7.24 5.20
CA GLU A 79 -22.10 -8.12 6.05
C GLU A 79 -23.47 -8.39 5.41
N THR A 80 -24.01 -9.60 5.61
CA THR A 80 -25.26 -10.05 4.96
C THR A 80 -26.42 -9.05 5.10
N PRO A 81 -26.69 -8.44 6.27
CA PRO A 81 -27.76 -7.45 6.39
C PRO A 81 -27.54 -6.21 5.52
N ASP A 82 -26.30 -5.71 5.44
CA ASP A 82 -25.93 -4.55 4.65
C ASP A 82 -26.00 -4.84 3.15
N LEU A 83 -25.52 -6.02 2.73
CA LEU A 83 -25.65 -6.46 1.35
C LEU A 83 -27.12 -6.55 0.92
N ASN A 84 -27.95 -7.24 1.71
CA ASN A 84 -29.37 -7.42 1.40
C ASN A 84 -30.09 -6.06 1.33
N ARG A 85 -29.81 -5.16 2.28
CA ARG A 85 -30.34 -3.78 2.26
C ARG A 85 -30.00 -3.06 0.95
N MET A 86 -28.77 -3.16 0.47
CA MET A 86 -28.36 -2.51 -0.77
C MET A 86 -28.97 -3.18 -2.00
N VAL A 87 -29.08 -4.51 -2.02
CA VAL A 87 -29.74 -5.26 -3.10
C VAL A 87 -31.21 -4.88 -3.21
N ASP A 88 -31.94 -4.81 -2.09
CA ASP A 88 -33.36 -4.46 -2.07
C ASP A 88 -33.61 -3.04 -2.58
N LEU A 89 -32.77 -2.08 -2.18
CA LEU A 89 -32.85 -0.70 -2.68
C LEU A 89 -32.63 -0.61 -4.18
N LEU A 90 -31.64 -1.34 -4.72
CA LEU A 90 -31.36 -1.36 -6.16
C LEU A 90 -32.46 -2.08 -6.95
N LYS A 91 -32.93 -3.23 -6.46
CA LYS A 91 -33.98 -4.04 -7.10
C LYS A 91 -35.32 -3.31 -7.11
N GLY A 92 -35.64 -2.58 -6.04
CA GLY A 92 -36.84 -1.76 -5.91
C GLY A 92 -36.79 -0.43 -6.65
N GLY A 93 -35.68 -0.07 -7.30
CA GLY A 93 -35.54 1.21 -8.01
C GLY A 93 -35.62 2.42 -7.08
N ALA A 94 -35.09 2.31 -5.85
CA ALA A 94 -35.15 3.38 -4.87
C ALA A 94 -34.47 4.67 -5.40
N PRO A 95 -34.93 5.87 -4.97
CA PRO A 95 -34.28 7.12 -5.33
C PRO A 95 -32.79 7.13 -4.99
N GLU A 96 -31.96 7.73 -5.85
CA GLU A 96 -30.49 7.78 -5.71
C GLU A 96 -30.04 8.29 -4.33
N GLU A 97 -30.74 9.28 -3.78
CA GLU A 97 -30.44 9.83 -2.45
C GLU A 97 -30.66 8.82 -1.31
N LYS A 98 -31.66 7.94 -1.41
CA LYS A 98 -31.86 6.86 -0.42
C LYS A 98 -30.75 5.81 -0.51
N ILE A 99 -30.34 5.47 -1.74
CA ILE A 99 -29.24 4.53 -2.00
C ILE A 99 -27.93 5.10 -1.44
N LYS A 100 -27.61 6.36 -1.74
CA LYS A 100 -26.43 7.05 -1.21
C LYS A 100 -26.43 7.09 0.31
N LYS A 101 -27.57 7.45 0.93
CA LYS A 101 -27.66 7.49 2.39
C LYS A 101 -27.35 6.12 3.02
N ALA A 102 -27.93 5.05 2.51
CA ALA A 102 -27.65 3.69 2.99
C ALA A 102 -26.17 3.32 2.82
N ALA A 103 -25.59 3.60 1.65
CA ALA A 103 -24.17 3.35 1.41
C ALA A 103 -23.27 4.15 2.36
N ARG A 104 -23.61 5.41 2.68
CA ARG A 104 -22.85 6.25 3.63
C ARG A 104 -22.88 5.69 5.05
N GLU A 105 -24.04 5.22 5.51
CA GLU A 105 -24.17 4.58 6.83
C GLU A 105 -23.27 3.34 6.93
N ILE A 106 -23.25 2.50 5.90
CA ILE A 106 -22.39 1.31 5.84
C ILE A 106 -20.91 1.72 5.78
N GLN A 107 -20.53 2.68 4.93
CA GLN A 107 -19.13 3.14 4.86
C GLN A 107 -18.58 3.61 6.21
N MET A 108 -19.39 4.28 7.02
CA MET A 108 -18.95 4.77 8.34
C MET A 108 -18.74 3.64 9.37
N SER A 109 -19.36 2.47 9.18
CA SER A 109 -19.09 1.30 10.04
C SER A 109 -17.79 0.55 9.67
N LEU A 110 -17.22 0.80 8.48
CA LEU A 110 -16.07 0.07 7.93
C LEU A 110 -14.69 0.69 8.26
N ASN A 111 -14.57 1.40 9.40
CA ASN A 111 -13.30 2.02 9.86
C ASN A 111 -12.54 2.80 8.76
N PRO A 112 -13.07 3.90 8.21
CA PRO A 112 -12.51 4.57 7.01
C PRO A 112 -11.11 5.18 7.17
N HIS A 113 -10.64 5.40 8.41
CA HIS A 113 -9.33 6.01 8.71
C HIS A 113 -8.53 5.21 9.75
N PRO A 114 -7.96 4.05 9.35
CA PRO A 114 -7.23 3.21 10.29
C PRO A 114 -5.92 3.86 10.77
N ALA A 115 -5.50 3.48 11.98
CA ALA A 115 -4.21 3.83 12.58
C ALA A 115 -3.96 5.33 12.87
N GLY A 116 -5.01 6.09 13.19
CA GLY A 116 -4.91 7.50 13.60
C GLY A 116 -4.39 8.40 12.49
N GLN A 117 -4.75 8.10 11.23
CA GLN A 117 -4.19 8.72 10.05
C GLN A 117 -4.33 10.25 10.04
N MET A 118 -5.48 10.76 10.48
CA MET A 118 -5.78 12.19 10.53
C MET A 118 -5.37 12.83 11.85
N GLU A 119 -5.42 12.08 12.95
CA GLU A 119 -5.21 12.59 14.31
C GLU A 119 -3.71 12.72 14.67
N LEU A 120 -2.89 11.76 14.26
CA LEU A 120 -1.53 11.58 14.81
C LEU A 120 -0.40 11.67 13.78
N ASN A 121 -0.72 11.77 12.49
CA ASN A 121 0.29 11.73 11.43
C ASN A 121 0.45 13.06 10.71
N VAL A 122 -0.56 13.95 10.75
CA VAL A 122 -0.51 15.23 10.04
C VAL A 122 0.46 16.15 10.76
N PRO A 123 1.57 16.58 10.12
CA PRO A 123 2.50 17.48 10.74
C PRO A 123 1.98 18.91 10.73
N LEU A 124 2.64 19.76 11.52
CA LEU A 124 2.42 21.19 11.64
C LEU A 124 3.62 21.92 11.03
N LEU A 125 3.35 22.97 10.25
CA LEU A 125 4.31 23.98 9.81
C LEU A 125 3.87 25.32 10.40
N HIS A 126 4.72 25.96 11.21
CA HIS A 126 4.39 27.21 11.92
C HIS A 126 3.05 27.15 12.69
N GLY A 127 2.78 26.02 13.36
CA GLY A 127 1.57 25.80 14.14
C GLY A 127 0.31 25.45 13.33
N LYS A 128 0.40 25.37 11.99
CA LYS A 128 -0.73 25.02 11.11
C LYS A 128 -0.54 23.62 10.52
N PRO A 129 -1.58 22.77 10.48
CA PRO A 129 -1.51 21.48 9.81
C PRO A 129 -1.07 21.61 8.36
N VAL A 130 -0.27 20.65 7.88
CA VAL A 130 0.12 20.55 6.46
C VAL A 130 -0.69 19.43 5.80
N PRO A 131 -1.79 19.75 5.08
CA PRO A 131 -2.66 18.74 4.50
C PRO A 131 -1.93 17.85 3.51
N GLY A 132 -2.22 16.55 3.53
CA GLY A 132 -1.62 15.59 2.61
C GLY A 132 -0.18 15.21 2.92
N LEU A 133 0.35 15.59 4.09
CA LEU A 133 1.62 15.07 4.60
C LEU A 133 1.41 14.17 5.81
N GLN A 134 2.22 13.11 5.90
CA GLN A 134 2.33 12.32 7.12
C GLN A 134 3.77 12.23 7.57
N HIS A 135 4.03 12.60 8.83
CA HIS A 135 5.33 12.45 9.45
C HIS A 135 5.23 11.60 10.72
N LYS A 136 5.07 10.29 10.51
CA LYS A 136 4.95 9.31 11.60
C LYS A 136 6.30 8.83 12.13
N TYR A 137 7.31 8.77 11.27
CA TYR A 137 8.65 8.26 11.57
C TYR A 137 9.69 9.32 11.27
N ARG A 138 10.66 9.52 12.19
CA ARG A 138 11.63 10.62 12.15
C ARG A 138 12.30 10.80 10.80
N GLU A 139 12.69 9.70 10.18
CA GLU A 139 13.46 9.72 8.94
C GLU A 139 12.57 9.72 7.69
N THR A 140 11.25 9.60 7.83
CA THR A 140 10.34 9.32 6.71
C THR A 140 9.07 10.17 6.74
N VAL A 141 8.93 10.99 5.69
CA VAL A 141 7.71 11.72 5.36
C VAL A 141 6.98 11.04 4.21
N LEU A 142 5.65 10.99 4.28
CA LEU A 142 4.80 10.60 3.16
C LEU A 142 4.09 11.84 2.62
N ALA A 143 4.11 12.01 1.31
CA ALA A 143 3.35 13.03 0.60
C ALA A 143 2.23 12.37 -0.21
N PHE A 144 1.05 13.00 -0.20
CA PHE A 144 -0.16 12.51 -0.84
C PHE A 144 -0.66 13.52 -1.89
N PRO A 145 -0.05 13.62 -3.08
CA PRO A 145 -0.48 14.57 -4.10
C PRO A 145 -1.97 14.40 -4.44
N SER A 146 -2.71 15.50 -4.56
CA SER A 146 -4.15 15.47 -4.86
C SER A 146 -4.47 14.77 -6.19
N GLN A 147 -3.63 14.95 -7.21
CA GLN A 147 -3.76 14.32 -8.52
C GLN A 147 -3.41 12.81 -8.49
N GLY A 148 -2.77 12.35 -7.41
CA GLY A 148 -2.45 10.94 -7.13
C GLY A 148 -3.50 10.22 -6.28
N GLN A 149 -4.66 10.85 -6.00
CA GLN A 149 -5.75 10.29 -5.18
C GLN A 149 -6.70 9.40 -6.00
N THR A 150 -6.16 8.63 -6.93
CA THR A 150 -6.86 7.56 -7.65
C THR A 150 -5.83 6.56 -8.17
N CYS A 151 -6.27 5.48 -8.81
CA CYS A 151 -5.41 4.40 -9.29
C CYS A 151 -5.81 3.99 -10.71
N HIS A 152 -4.95 3.22 -11.39
CA HIS A 152 -5.27 2.59 -12.67
C HIS A 152 -6.35 1.50 -12.56
N ALA A 153 -6.43 0.86 -11.39
CA ALA A 153 -7.54 0.03 -10.94
C ALA A 153 -7.54 0.02 -9.39
N TYR A 154 -8.68 -0.27 -8.77
CA TYR A 154 -8.80 -0.32 -7.32
C TYR A 154 -8.63 -1.75 -6.83
N CYS A 155 -7.80 -1.93 -5.79
CA CYS A 155 -7.75 -3.18 -5.05
C CYS A 155 -9.00 -3.27 -4.17
N THR A 156 -9.68 -4.40 -4.17
CA THR A 156 -10.88 -4.65 -3.36
C THR A 156 -10.58 -4.59 -1.86
N TYR A 157 -9.36 -4.92 -1.43
CA TYR A 157 -8.88 -4.80 -0.05
C TYR A 157 -8.30 -3.42 0.31
N CYS A 158 -8.38 -2.41 -0.57
CA CYS A 158 -7.61 -1.18 -0.41
C CYS A 158 -7.89 -0.48 0.92
N PHE A 159 -6.91 -0.43 1.82
CA PHE A 159 -7.08 0.23 3.13
C PHE A 159 -7.27 1.76 3.05
N ARG A 160 -7.15 2.34 1.84
CA ARG A 160 -7.38 3.76 1.54
C ARG A 160 -8.68 4.00 0.78
N TRP A 161 -9.57 3.01 0.73
CA TRP A 161 -10.83 3.07 -0.02
C TRP A 161 -11.67 4.33 0.27
N ALA A 162 -11.62 4.84 1.51
CA ALA A 162 -12.30 6.06 1.94
C ALA A 162 -11.94 7.31 1.11
N GLN A 163 -10.74 7.35 0.51
CA GLN A 163 -10.30 8.45 -0.36
C GLN A 163 -11.04 8.47 -1.70
N PHE A 164 -11.68 7.36 -2.10
CA PHE A 164 -12.27 7.18 -3.42
C PHE A 164 -13.81 7.17 -3.43
N VAL A 165 -14.47 7.25 -2.28
CA VAL A 165 -15.94 7.22 -2.16
C VAL A 165 -16.60 8.59 -2.29
N GLY A 166 -15.83 9.62 -2.67
CA GLY A 166 -16.36 10.96 -2.94
C GLY A 166 -16.89 11.71 -1.72
N ILE A 167 -16.31 11.46 -0.53
CA ILE A 167 -16.52 12.29 0.66
C ILE A 167 -15.28 13.18 0.77
N ASP A 168 -15.43 14.48 0.57
CA ASP A 168 -14.29 15.39 0.53
C ASP A 168 -13.54 15.43 1.87
N ASP A 169 -14.25 15.30 2.99
CA ASP A 169 -13.66 15.25 4.34
C ASP A 169 -12.79 14.00 4.58
N LEU A 170 -12.99 12.93 3.80
CA LEU A 170 -12.17 11.71 3.89
C LEU A 170 -10.97 11.74 2.94
N LYS A 171 -10.86 12.75 2.06
CA LYS A 171 -9.71 12.88 1.14
C LYS A 171 -8.50 13.41 1.90
N PHE A 172 -7.37 12.73 1.71
CA PHE A 172 -6.10 13.12 2.32
C PHE A 172 -5.10 13.56 1.23
N ALA A 173 -5.05 14.85 0.94
CA ALA A 173 -4.37 15.36 -0.24
C ALA A 173 -3.56 16.65 -0.01
N ALA A 174 -2.36 16.69 -0.57
CA ALA A 174 -1.51 17.88 -0.66
C ALA A 174 -1.92 18.65 -1.91
N ARG A 175 -2.17 19.96 -1.74
CA ARG A 175 -2.60 20.84 -2.83
C ARG A 175 -1.43 21.50 -3.56
N GLU A 176 -0.32 21.71 -2.87
CA GLU A 176 0.80 22.55 -3.32
C GLU A 176 2.13 21.88 -3.00
N ALA A 177 3.09 21.96 -3.93
CA ALA A 177 4.43 21.38 -3.78
C ALA A 177 5.31 22.21 -2.84
N GLU A 178 5.02 23.51 -2.77
CA GLU A 178 5.69 24.52 -1.99
C GLU A 178 5.58 24.24 -0.49
N ALA A 179 4.41 23.81 -0.01
CA ALA A 179 4.20 23.45 1.39
C ALA A 179 5.02 22.22 1.82
N LEU A 180 5.20 21.25 0.92
CA LEU A 180 6.06 20.09 1.14
C LEU A 180 7.52 20.52 1.22
N ALA A 181 7.99 21.33 0.27
CA ALA A 181 9.37 21.83 0.27
C ALA A 181 9.66 22.69 1.52
N ALA A 182 8.73 23.56 1.92
CA ALA A 182 8.84 24.36 3.13
C ALA A 182 8.94 23.47 4.39
N TYR A 183 8.09 22.45 4.49
CA TYR A 183 8.17 21.50 5.59
C TYR A 183 9.51 20.75 5.63
N LEU A 184 9.99 20.24 4.51
CA LEU A 184 11.25 19.49 4.46
C LEU A 184 12.47 20.37 4.76
N ARG A 185 12.42 21.67 4.44
CA ARG A 185 13.48 22.62 4.77
C ARG A 185 13.70 22.72 6.29
N ASP A 186 12.63 22.71 7.06
CA ASP A 186 12.68 22.83 8.53
C ASP A 186 12.96 21.48 9.22
N HIS A 187 12.86 20.36 8.49
CA HIS A 187 12.89 19.00 9.03
C HIS A 187 14.03 18.15 8.42
N THR A 188 15.28 18.57 8.68
CA THR A 188 16.49 17.94 8.14
C THR A 188 16.77 16.54 8.70
N GLU A 189 16.05 16.11 9.74
CA GLU A 189 16.07 14.73 10.23
C GLU A 189 15.49 13.72 9.23
N VAL A 190 14.67 14.19 8.29
CA VAL A 190 14.02 13.40 7.26
C VAL A 190 15.04 13.01 6.18
N GLN A 191 15.09 11.72 5.84
CA GLN A 191 16.02 11.22 4.81
C GLN A 191 15.30 10.52 3.65
N SER A 192 14.02 10.21 3.84
CA SER A 192 13.21 9.45 2.89
C SER A 192 11.86 10.12 2.69
N LEU A 193 11.60 10.62 1.48
CA LEU A 193 10.27 11.07 1.09
C LEU A 193 9.56 9.98 0.28
N LEU A 194 8.32 9.63 0.66
CA LEU A 194 7.48 8.69 -0.08
C LEU A 194 6.25 9.38 -0.66
N PHE A 195 6.20 9.48 -1.99
CA PHE A 195 4.99 9.85 -2.72
C PHE A 195 4.02 8.67 -2.76
N THR A 196 2.79 8.88 -2.29
CA THR A 196 1.76 7.85 -2.17
C THR A 196 0.35 8.48 -2.22
N GLY A 197 -0.69 7.73 -1.90
CA GLY A 197 -2.09 8.15 -2.01
C GLY A 197 -2.96 7.01 -2.50
N GLY A 198 -3.60 7.19 -3.65
CA GLY A 198 -4.00 6.06 -4.49
C GLY A 198 -2.77 5.47 -5.17
N ASP A 199 -2.33 6.11 -6.24
CA ASP A 199 -1.12 5.75 -6.99
C ASP A 199 -0.51 7.01 -7.61
N PRO A 200 0.69 7.46 -7.20
CA PRO A 200 1.32 8.65 -7.78
C PRO A 200 1.63 8.49 -9.27
N MET A 201 1.74 7.26 -9.78
CA MET A 201 2.05 7.01 -11.19
C MET A 201 0.83 7.16 -12.10
N ILE A 202 -0.37 7.39 -11.56
CA ILE A 202 -1.52 7.85 -12.36
C ILE A 202 -1.37 9.30 -12.83
N MET A 203 -0.50 10.07 -12.16
CA MET A 203 -0.27 11.46 -12.49
C MET A 203 0.53 11.59 -13.80
N LYS A 204 0.22 12.65 -14.55
CA LYS A 204 1.10 13.11 -15.63
C LYS A 204 2.47 13.44 -15.06
N THR A 205 3.53 13.12 -15.80
CA THR A 205 4.92 13.30 -15.39
C THR A 205 5.23 14.75 -15.02
N ALA A 206 4.67 15.72 -15.75
CA ALA A 206 4.81 17.13 -15.44
C ALA A 206 4.31 17.51 -14.03
N VAL A 207 3.32 16.79 -13.48
CA VAL A 207 2.87 17.01 -12.09
C VAL A 207 3.87 16.42 -11.11
N ILE A 208 4.41 15.23 -11.39
CA ILE A 208 5.44 14.60 -10.54
C ILE A 208 6.69 15.50 -10.50
N ARG A 209 7.12 16.03 -11.64
CA ARG A 209 8.24 16.97 -11.76
C ARG A 209 8.09 18.18 -10.84
N ARG A 210 6.91 18.83 -10.82
CA ARG A 210 6.64 19.98 -9.92
C ARG A 210 6.88 19.69 -8.44
N TYR A 211 6.64 18.46 -8.00
CA TYR A 211 6.92 18.07 -6.61
C TYR A 211 8.38 17.69 -6.38
N VAL A 212 9.07 17.15 -7.39
CA VAL A 212 10.38 16.52 -7.24
C VAL A 212 11.53 17.48 -7.56
N GLU A 213 11.43 18.24 -8.64
CA GLU A 213 12.52 19.10 -9.12
C GLU A 213 12.98 20.12 -8.08
N PRO A 214 12.08 20.80 -7.32
CA PRO A 214 12.52 21.70 -6.24
C PRO A 214 13.33 20.98 -5.15
N LEU A 215 13.04 19.68 -4.93
CA LEU A 215 13.71 18.87 -3.91
C LEU A 215 15.08 18.33 -4.38
N LEU A 216 15.47 18.60 -5.62
CA LEU A 216 16.81 18.25 -6.12
C LEU A 216 17.87 19.28 -5.73
N ASP A 217 17.47 20.49 -5.31
CA ASP A 217 18.38 21.53 -4.84
C ASP A 217 19.31 21.04 -3.71
N PRO A 218 20.60 21.45 -3.68
CA PRO A 218 21.53 21.10 -2.61
C PRO A 218 21.04 21.41 -1.19
N GLU A 219 20.15 22.39 -0.98
CA GLU A 219 19.54 22.69 0.33
C GLU A 219 18.81 21.46 0.91
N PHE A 220 18.27 20.60 0.03
CA PHE A 220 17.62 19.36 0.41
C PHE A 220 18.57 18.15 0.47
N GLY A 221 19.88 18.36 0.57
CA GLY A 221 20.89 17.30 0.58
C GLY A 221 20.71 16.23 1.68
N HIS A 222 19.91 16.53 2.71
CA HIS A 222 19.50 15.56 3.73
C HIS A 222 18.58 14.44 3.20
N LEU A 223 17.84 14.67 2.10
CA LEU A 223 16.98 13.65 1.48
C LEU A 223 17.80 12.67 0.64
N VAL A 224 18.14 11.54 1.26
CA VAL A 224 18.87 10.42 0.64
C VAL A 224 18.01 9.69 -0.40
N SER A 225 16.69 9.60 -0.19
CA SER A 225 15.82 8.81 -1.08
C SER A 225 14.48 9.46 -1.39
N LEU A 226 14.10 9.35 -2.66
CA LEU A 226 12.75 9.62 -3.15
C LEU A 226 12.08 8.31 -3.54
N ARG A 227 10.93 8.06 -2.94
CA ARG A 227 10.20 6.80 -3.07
C ARG A 227 8.84 7.03 -3.70
N PHE A 228 8.42 6.12 -4.56
CA PHE A 228 7.12 6.18 -5.24
C PHE A 228 6.35 4.89 -5.02
N GLY A 229 5.27 4.95 -4.24
CA GLY A 229 4.43 3.78 -3.96
C GLY A 229 3.38 3.58 -5.03
N THR A 230 3.54 2.56 -5.87
CA THR A 230 2.72 2.37 -7.08
C THR A 230 2.27 0.93 -7.26
N LYS A 231 1.08 0.75 -7.83
CA LYS A 231 0.61 -0.52 -8.39
C LYS A 231 0.50 -0.47 -9.92
N ALA A 232 0.85 0.66 -10.55
CA ALA A 232 0.86 0.82 -12.00
C ALA A 232 1.77 -0.21 -12.69
N THR A 233 2.86 -0.65 -12.05
CA THR A 233 3.72 -1.71 -12.60
C THR A 233 2.99 -3.06 -12.76
N ALA A 234 1.91 -3.28 -11.99
CA ALA A 234 1.03 -4.44 -12.10
C ALA A 234 -0.22 -4.12 -12.94
N TYR A 235 -0.89 -3.00 -12.69
CA TYR A 235 -2.22 -2.70 -13.24
C TYR A 235 -2.24 -1.87 -14.53
N TRP A 236 -1.14 -1.21 -14.86
CA TRP A 236 -0.97 -0.47 -16.11
C TRP A 236 0.51 -0.25 -16.46
N PRO A 237 1.27 -1.32 -16.80
CA PRO A 237 2.71 -1.19 -16.99
C PRO A 237 3.08 -0.31 -18.20
N TYR A 238 2.12 -0.05 -19.10
CA TYR A 238 2.24 0.93 -20.19
C TYR A 238 2.63 2.34 -19.73
N ARG A 239 2.35 2.70 -18.47
CA ARG A 239 2.81 3.95 -17.83
C ARG A 239 4.32 4.17 -17.95
N PHE A 240 5.07 3.08 -17.96
CA PHE A 240 6.52 3.05 -18.05
C PHE A 240 7.01 2.60 -19.43
N LEU A 241 6.11 2.40 -20.41
CA LEU A 241 6.47 1.84 -21.72
C LEU A 241 6.03 2.75 -22.87
N THR A 242 4.73 2.94 -23.04
CA THR A 242 4.18 3.54 -24.27
C THR A 242 3.21 4.69 -24.00
N ASP A 243 2.87 4.96 -22.75
CA ASP A 243 2.11 6.17 -22.42
C ASP A 243 2.88 7.41 -22.93
N PRO A 244 2.19 8.48 -23.38
CA PRO A 244 2.83 9.58 -24.11
C PRO A 244 4.00 10.26 -23.40
N ASP A 245 4.05 10.21 -22.06
CA ASP A 245 5.09 10.81 -21.23
C ASP A 245 5.92 9.76 -20.46
N ALA A 246 5.92 8.49 -20.90
CA ALA A 246 6.68 7.41 -20.26
C ALA A 246 8.20 7.67 -20.28
N ASP A 247 8.75 8.13 -21.43
CA ASP A 247 10.16 8.52 -21.52
C ASP A 247 10.52 9.66 -20.58
N ASP A 248 9.61 10.62 -20.41
CA ASP A 248 9.85 11.76 -19.52
C ASP A 248 9.89 11.33 -18.06
N LEU A 249 9.05 10.37 -17.67
CA LEU A 249 9.06 9.82 -16.31
C LEU A 249 10.38 9.12 -16.00
N LEU A 250 10.90 8.35 -16.95
CA LEU A 250 12.15 7.63 -16.77
C LEU A 250 13.35 8.58 -16.74
N ARG A 251 13.35 9.63 -17.58
CA ARG A 251 14.32 10.72 -17.46
C ARG A 251 14.28 11.37 -16.09
N LEU A 252 13.09 11.63 -15.53
CA LEU A 252 12.99 12.14 -14.16
C LEU A 252 13.65 11.21 -13.14
N PHE A 253 13.52 9.88 -13.28
CA PHE A 253 14.23 8.95 -12.40
C PHE A 253 15.75 9.03 -12.57
N GLU A 254 16.24 9.13 -13.81
CA GLU A 254 17.67 9.36 -14.09
C GLU A 254 18.16 10.68 -13.50
N ASP A 255 17.37 11.76 -13.60
CA ASP A 255 17.71 13.09 -13.06
C ASP A 255 17.86 13.04 -11.53
N ILE A 256 16.98 12.33 -10.83
CA ILE A 256 17.08 12.13 -9.37
C ILE A 256 18.35 11.35 -9.02
N VAL A 257 18.67 10.29 -9.79
CA VAL A 257 19.87 9.48 -9.59
C VAL A 257 21.14 10.29 -9.83
N LYS A 258 21.19 11.09 -10.91
CA LYS A 258 22.30 12.01 -11.22
C LYS A 258 22.47 13.11 -10.17
N ALA A 259 21.39 13.49 -9.48
CA ALA A 259 21.46 14.39 -8.33
C ALA A 259 22.02 13.71 -7.05
N GLY A 260 22.51 12.46 -7.15
CA GLY A 260 23.09 11.71 -6.03
C GLY A 260 22.06 11.10 -5.07
N ARG A 261 20.78 11.01 -5.49
CA ARG A 261 19.68 10.53 -4.64
C ARG A 261 19.19 9.16 -5.08
N HIS A 262 18.82 8.33 -4.11
CA HIS A 262 18.28 7.00 -4.36
C HIS A 262 16.81 7.05 -4.79
N VAL A 263 16.47 6.53 -5.98
CA VAL A 263 15.08 6.33 -6.40
C VAL A 263 14.60 4.94 -6.00
N ALA A 264 13.54 4.85 -5.18
CA ALA A 264 12.87 3.59 -4.89
C ALA A 264 11.45 3.53 -5.44
N VAL A 265 11.20 2.62 -6.38
CA VAL A 265 9.83 2.30 -6.79
C VAL A 265 9.29 1.23 -5.85
N MET A 266 8.35 1.61 -4.99
CA MET A 266 7.69 0.69 -4.06
C MET A 266 6.54 0.00 -4.80
N ALA A 267 6.87 -1.04 -5.57
CA ALA A 267 5.92 -1.77 -6.41
C ALA A 267 5.00 -2.66 -5.56
N HIS A 268 3.71 -2.66 -5.89
CA HIS A 268 2.71 -3.45 -5.18
C HIS A 268 2.28 -4.67 -6.00
N TYR A 269 2.81 -5.85 -5.67
CA TYR A 269 2.44 -7.11 -6.32
C TYR A 269 1.84 -8.07 -5.31
N SER A 270 0.60 -8.48 -5.54
CA SER A 270 -0.23 -9.32 -4.66
C SER A 270 -0.27 -10.77 -5.11
N HIS A 271 0.02 -11.06 -6.39
CA HIS A 271 0.05 -12.43 -6.93
C HIS A 271 1.09 -12.53 -8.06
N PRO A 272 1.74 -13.70 -8.28
CA PRO A 272 2.72 -13.87 -9.36
C PRO A 272 2.18 -13.52 -10.75
N ARG A 273 0.89 -13.76 -11.01
CA ARG A 273 0.19 -13.42 -12.26
C ARG A 273 0.42 -11.99 -12.73
N GLU A 274 0.52 -11.04 -11.80
CA GLU A 274 0.75 -9.62 -12.11
C GLU A 274 2.13 -9.33 -12.72
N LEU A 275 3.10 -10.26 -12.59
CA LEU A 275 4.46 -10.17 -13.11
C LEU A 275 4.71 -11.05 -14.35
N GLU A 276 3.78 -11.94 -14.68
CA GLU A 276 3.96 -12.93 -15.76
C GLU A 276 3.84 -12.31 -17.15
N THR A 277 3.14 -11.19 -17.30
CA THR A 277 2.93 -10.55 -18.60
C THR A 277 4.23 -9.96 -19.15
N ALA A 278 4.44 -10.06 -20.46
CA ALA A 278 5.62 -9.47 -21.12
C ALA A 278 5.72 -7.96 -20.90
N VAL A 279 4.57 -7.28 -20.80
CA VAL A 279 4.47 -5.84 -20.58
C VAL A 279 4.90 -5.46 -19.15
N ALA A 280 4.49 -6.21 -18.13
CA ALA A 280 4.94 -5.99 -16.75
C ALA A 280 6.46 -6.19 -16.62
N GLN A 281 7.00 -7.28 -17.18
CA GLN A 281 8.44 -7.54 -17.13
C GLN A 281 9.27 -6.50 -17.88
N ALA A 282 8.77 -6.01 -19.03
CA ALA A 282 9.44 -4.94 -19.77
C ALA A 282 9.44 -3.62 -18.99
N ALA A 283 8.33 -3.27 -18.33
CA ALA A 283 8.25 -2.08 -17.47
C ALA A 283 9.25 -2.16 -16.32
N VAL A 284 9.32 -3.32 -15.64
CA VAL A 284 10.31 -3.57 -14.58
C VAL A 284 11.74 -3.36 -15.08
N ARG A 285 12.10 -3.96 -16.22
CA ARG A 285 13.44 -3.78 -16.82
C ARG A 285 13.74 -2.32 -17.13
N ARG A 286 12.80 -1.59 -17.72
CA ARG A 286 13.01 -0.18 -18.10
C ARG A 286 13.14 0.75 -16.90
N ILE A 287 12.41 0.49 -15.81
CA ILE A 287 12.58 1.22 -14.54
C ILE A 287 13.97 0.94 -13.95
N LEU A 288 14.42 -0.31 -13.90
CA LEU A 288 15.74 -0.66 -13.36
C LEU A 288 16.88 -0.02 -14.16
N SER A 289 16.72 0.12 -15.48
CA SER A 289 17.70 0.79 -16.36
C SER A 289 17.97 2.25 -16.01
N THR A 290 17.09 2.93 -15.27
CA THR A 290 17.32 4.32 -14.84
C THR A 290 18.23 4.43 -13.62
N GLY A 291 18.67 3.31 -13.04
CA GLY A 291 19.35 3.25 -11.73
C GLY A 291 18.38 3.20 -10.54
N ALA A 292 17.06 3.23 -10.77
CA ALA A 292 16.08 3.05 -9.71
C ALA A 292 16.09 1.60 -9.18
N VAL A 293 15.76 1.43 -7.89
CA VAL A 293 15.57 0.09 -7.29
C VAL A 293 14.09 -0.15 -7.03
N ILE A 294 13.59 -1.27 -7.54
CA ILE A 294 12.21 -1.71 -7.30
C ILE A 294 12.17 -2.54 -6.02
N ARG A 295 11.32 -2.14 -5.06
CA ARG A 295 11.08 -2.85 -3.80
C ARG A 295 9.62 -3.28 -3.73
N CYS A 296 9.39 -4.59 -3.62
CA CYS A 296 8.07 -5.20 -3.78
C CYS A 296 7.38 -5.43 -2.43
N GLN A 297 6.11 -5.06 -2.34
CA GLN A 297 5.32 -5.20 -1.14
C GLN A 297 3.87 -5.60 -1.44
N ALA A 298 3.24 -6.37 -0.57
CA ALA A 298 1.80 -6.61 -0.60
C ALA A 298 1.30 -7.11 0.76
N PRO A 299 -0.02 -6.97 1.04
CA PRO A 299 -0.63 -7.69 2.14
C PRO A 299 -0.86 -9.16 1.78
N LEU A 300 -0.80 -10.01 2.79
CA LEU A 300 -1.38 -11.34 2.80
C LEU A 300 -2.90 -11.22 2.94
N ILE A 301 -3.64 -11.79 2.00
CA ILE A 301 -5.10 -11.69 1.92
C ILE A 301 -5.71 -13.01 1.44
N LYS A 302 -6.83 -13.37 2.05
CA LYS A 302 -7.61 -14.55 1.71
C LYS A 302 -8.11 -14.50 0.25
N ARG A 303 -8.17 -15.66 -0.43
CA ARG A 303 -8.65 -15.85 -1.82
C ARG A 303 -7.73 -15.32 -2.92
N VAL A 304 -6.64 -14.64 -2.57
CA VAL A 304 -5.68 -14.13 -3.56
C VAL A 304 -4.31 -14.75 -3.35
N ASN A 305 -3.74 -14.64 -2.15
CA ASN A 305 -2.37 -15.06 -1.88
C ASN A 305 -2.18 -15.71 -0.51
N ASP A 306 -3.24 -16.24 0.10
CA ASP A 306 -3.20 -16.91 1.41
C ASP A 306 -2.64 -18.34 1.38
N ASN A 307 -1.61 -18.55 0.56
CA ASN A 307 -0.84 -19.78 0.44
C ASN A 307 0.64 -19.52 0.16
N ALA A 308 1.51 -20.42 0.63
CA ALA A 308 2.95 -20.25 0.54
C ALA A 308 3.51 -20.31 -0.89
N VAL A 309 2.83 -21.02 -1.80
CA VAL A 309 3.28 -21.19 -3.19
C VAL A 309 3.25 -19.86 -3.92
N ALA A 310 2.11 -19.14 -3.86
CA ALA A 310 1.93 -17.83 -4.47
C ALA A 310 3.02 -16.83 -4.05
N TRP A 311 3.36 -16.78 -2.76
CA TRP A 311 4.44 -15.92 -2.25
C TRP A 311 5.82 -16.36 -2.73
N SER A 312 6.13 -17.66 -2.65
CA SER A 312 7.44 -18.18 -3.08
C SER A 312 7.69 -17.96 -4.58
N ASP A 313 6.68 -18.16 -5.43
CA ASP A 313 6.77 -17.94 -6.86
C ASP A 313 6.89 -16.46 -7.18
N MET A 314 6.08 -15.63 -6.53
CA MET A 314 6.15 -14.18 -6.69
C MET A 314 7.54 -13.64 -6.29
N TRP A 315 8.13 -14.08 -5.19
CA TRP A 315 9.47 -13.66 -4.78
C TRP A 315 10.57 -14.16 -5.74
N ARG A 316 10.45 -15.38 -6.27
CA ARG A 316 11.38 -15.89 -7.30
C ARG A 316 11.33 -15.05 -8.56
N ILE A 317 10.13 -14.71 -9.05
CA ILE A 317 9.96 -13.87 -10.23
C ILE A 317 10.52 -12.46 -9.98
N GLN A 318 10.24 -11.87 -8.80
CA GLN A 318 10.79 -10.57 -8.42
C GLN A 318 12.32 -10.57 -8.47
N VAL A 319 12.96 -11.55 -7.83
CA VAL A 319 14.44 -11.68 -7.85
C VAL A 319 14.95 -11.91 -9.28
N ALA A 320 14.31 -12.77 -10.07
CA ALA A 320 14.70 -13.03 -11.45
C ALA A 320 14.64 -11.78 -12.34
N LEU A 321 13.75 -10.84 -12.02
CA LEU A 321 13.63 -9.56 -12.72
C LEU A 321 14.53 -8.45 -12.14
N GLY A 322 15.28 -8.71 -11.06
CA GLY A 322 16.11 -7.72 -10.38
C GLY A 322 15.35 -6.82 -9.39
N ALA A 323 14.10 -7.15 -9.05
CA ALA A 323 13.32 -6.47 -8.01
C ALA A 323 13.57 -7.11 -6.63
N VAL A 324 13.47 -6.32 -5.58
CA VAL A 324 13.78 -6.72 -4.20
C VAL A 324 12.49 -7.04 -3.43
N PRO A 325 12.26 -8.30 -3.01
CA PRO A 325 11.20 -8.61 -2.04
C PRO A 325 11.40 -7.82 -0.75
N TYR A 326 10.42 -6.99 -0.36
CA TYR A 326 10.58 -6.01 0.71
C TYR A 326 9.66 -6.27 1.91
N TYR A 327 8.34 -6.29 1.71
CA TYR A 327 7.38 -6.53 2.80
C TYR A 327 6.27 -7.50 2.41
N MET A 328 6.00 -8.45 3.30
CA MET A 328 4.70 -9.11 3.40
C MET A 328 3.96 -8.51 4.59
N PHE A 329 2.91 -7.74 4.29
CA PHE A 329 2.09 -7.10 5.30
C PHE A 329 0.95 -8.02 5.74
N VAL A 330 0.48 -7.82 6.97
CA VAL A 330 -0.87 -8.22 7.37
C VAL A 330 -1.84 -7.16 6.85
N GLU A 331 -3.00 -7.60 6.34
CA GLU A 331 -4.06 -6.72 5.89
C GLU A 331 -4.58 -5.84 7.05
N ARG A 332 -4.95 -4.59 6.72
CA ARG A 332 -5.29 -3.57 7.73
C ARG A 332 -6.76 -3.66 8.09
N ASP A 333 -7.05 -3.46 9.36
CA ASP A 333 -8.40 -3.38 9.93
C ASP A 333 -9.24 -2.20 9.38
N THR A 334 -9.77 -2.33 8.16
CA THR A 334 -10.62 -1.34 7.48
C THR A 334 -11.31 -1.92 6.24
N GLY A 335 -12.41 -1.32 5.83
CA GLY A 335 -13.13 -1.73 4.63
C GLY A 335 -13.62 -3.17 4.77
N PRO A 336 -13.51 -3.99 3.71
CA PRO A 336 -13.97 -5.37 3.72
C PRO A 336 -12.98 -6.33 4.41
N LYS A 337 -12.44 -5.95 5.58
CA LYS A 337 -11.46 -6.74 6.35
C LYS A 337 -11.87 -8.19 6.51
N ASN A 338 -13.10 -8.42 6.99
CA ASN A 338 -13.61 -9.77 7.27
C ASN A 338 -13.56 -10.69 6.05
N TYR A 339 -13.63 -10.12 4.84
CA TYR A 339 -13.49 -10.88 3.61
C TYR A 339 -12.05 -11.32 3.35
N PHE A 340 -11.06 -10.49 3.69
CA PHE A 340 -9.66 -10.71 3.33
C PHE A 340 -8.75 -11.17 4.47
N GLU A 341 -9.18 -11.06 5.73
CA GLU A 341 -8.31 -11.29 6.88
C GLU A 341 -7.81 -12.73 6.98
N VAL A 342 -6.58 -12.86 7.50
CA VAL A 342 -5.91 -14.13 7.77
C VAL A 342 -5.36 -14.08 9.19
N PRO A 343 -5.67 -15.06 10.07
CA PRO A 343 -5.17 -15.06 11.44
C PRO A 343 -3.65 -15.00 11.50
N LEU A 344 -3.08 -14.28 12.48
CA LEU A 344 -1.65 -14.03 12.59
C LEU A 344 -0.82 -15.33 12.67
N ALA A 345 -1.32 -16.35 13.37
CA ALA A 345 -0.70 -17.67 13.41
C ALA A 345 -0.62 -18.32 12.02
N ARG A 346 -1.69 -18.22 11.22
CA ARG A 346 -1.71 -18.73 9.85
C ARG A 346 -0.83 -17.89 8.93
N ALA A 347 -0.82 -16.57 9.09
CA ALA A 347 0.05 -15.67 8.34
C ALA A 347 1.54 -15.99 8.56
N LEU A 348 1.92 -16.28 9.81
CA LEU A 348 3.28 -16.71 10.16
C LEU A 348 3.62 -18.07 9.53
N GLY A 349 2.68 -19.02 9.54
CA GLY A 349 2.84 -20.32 8.87
C GLY A 349 3.08 -20.16 7.37
N ILE A 350 2.23 -19.40 6.68
CA ILE A 350 2.37 -19.12 5.24
C ILE A 350 3.70 -18.45 4.92
N PHE A 351 4.10 -17.45 5.73
CA PHE A 351 5.40 -16.79 5.57
C PHE A 351 6.55 -17.78 5.68
N THR A 352 6.56 -18.58 6.76
CA THR A 352 7.61 -19.56 7.05
C THR A 352 7.73 -20.58 5.93
N ASP A 353 6.60 -21.14 5.51
CA ASP A 353 6.53 -22.13 4.43
C ASP A 353 6.99 -21.56 3.09
N ALA A 354 6.70 -20.30 2.79
CA ALA A 354 7.20 -19.64 1.58
C ALA A 354 8.71 -19.36 1.67
N TYR A 355 9.18 -18.93 2.85
CA TYR A 355 10.56 -18.53 3.10
C TYR A 355 11.55 -19.71 3.01
N THR A 356 11.12 -20.91 3.41
CA THR A 356 11.92 -22.15 3.26
C THR A 356 12.13 -22.54 1.79
N ARG A 357 11.25 -22.09 0.88
CA ARG A 357 11.26 -22.49 -0.53
C ARG A 357 12.11 -21.58 -1.42
N VAL A 358 12.66 -20.49 -0.91
CA VAL A 358 13.37 -19.47 -1.71
C VAL A 358 14.84 -19.32 -1.31
N SER A 359 15.65 -18.80 -2.24
CA SER A 359 17.08 -18.53 -2.04
C SER A 359 17.32 -17.33 -1.13
N GLY A 360 18.57 -17.14 -0.69
CA GLY A 360 18.97 -16.03 0.18
C GLY A 360 18.64 -14.64 -0.38
N LEU A 361 18.62 -14.47 -1.71
CA LEU A 361 18.28 -13.18 -2.34
C LEU A 361 16.81 -12.78 -2.08
N ALA A 362 15.90 -13.75 -2.05
CA ALA A 362 14.48 -13.49 -1.76
C ALA A 362 14.21 -13.26 -0.27
N ARG A 363 15.14 -13.70 0.60
CA ARG A 363 15.03 -13.65 2.06
C ARG A 363 15.22 -12.26 2.68
N THR A 364 15.35 -11.22 1.83
CA THR A 364 15.30 -9.81 2.23
C THR A 364 13.91 -9.34 2.62
N VAL A 365 12.87 -10.09 2.24
CA VAL A 365 11.48 -9.81 2.62
C VAL A 365 11.30 -9.86 4.13
N ARG A 366 10.55 -8.90 4.67
CA ARG A 366 10.15 -8.85 6.07
C ARG A 366 8.66 -9.14 6.20
N GLY A 367 8.30 -10.10 7.04
CA GLY A 367 6.90 -10.39 7.32
C GLY A 367 6.70 -11.63 8.20
N PRO A 368 5.43 -11.92 8.56
CA PRO A 368 4.27 -11.04 8.37
C PRO A 368 4.36 -9.81 9.29
N SER A 369 4.05 -8.63 8.77
CA SER A 369 4.18 -7.37 9.51
C SER A 369 2.92 -6.49 9.46
N MET A 370 2.52 -5.94 10.61
CA MET A 370 1.38 -5.05 10.75
C MET A 370 1.86 -3.60 10.74
N SER A 371 1.26 -2.73 9.92
CA SER A 371 1.50 -1.29 9.97
C SER A 371 0.52 -0.60 10.92
N ALA A 372 0.65 -0.87 12.21
CA ALA A 372 -0.26 -0.41 13.25
C ALA A 372 0.04 1.03 13.74
N THR A 373 -0.83 1.60 14.59
CA THR A 373 -0.67 2.95 15.17
C THR A 373 0.68 3.20 15.85
N PRO A 374 1.19 2.32 16.75
CA PRO A 374 2.48 2.55 17.42
C PRO A 374 3.68 2.42 16.47
N GLY A 375 3.56 1.60 15.42
CA GLY A 375 4.68 1.29 14.54
C GLY A 375 4.40 0.13 13.59
N LYS A 376 5.43 -0.28 12.86
CA LYS A 376 5.45 -1.53 12.08
C LYS A 376 5.84 -2.66 13.01
N VAL A 377 4.91 -3.55 13.34
CA VAL A 377 5.12 -4.71 14.21
C VAL A 377 5.34 -5.94 13.35
N LEU A 378 6.44 -6.67 13.56
CA LEU A 378 6.68 -7.98 12.97
C LEU A 378 6.17 -9.07 13.93
N VAL A 379 5.47 -10.07 13.39
CA VAL A 379 5.29 -11.36 14.09
C VAL A 379 6.54 -12.20 13.80
N ASP A 380 7.45 -12.24 14.77
CA ASP A 380 8.77 -12.86 14.61
C ASP A 380 8.69 -14.38 14.80
N GLY A 381 7.73 -14.85 15.60
CA GLY A 381 7.54 -16.27 15.85
C GLY A 381 6.44 -16.59 16.85
N VAL A 382 6.33 -17.88 17.18
CA VAL A 382 5.54 -18.40 18.30
C VAL A 382 6.49 -19.20 19.18
N ALA A 383 6.42 -19.00 20.49
CA ALA A 383 7.26 -19.70 21.45
C ALA A 383 6.43 -20.19 22.64
N THR A 384 6.97 -21.15 23.39
CA THR A 384 6.47 -21.50 24.72
C THR A 384 7.49 -21.00 25.74
N VAL A 385 7.08 -20.06 26.58
CA VAL A 385 7.92 -19.45 27.63
C VAL A 385 7.23 -19.69 28.96
N ASN A 386 7.93 -20.33 29.91
CA ASN A 386 7.37 -20.68 31.22
C ASN A 386 6.03 -21.45 31.14
N GLY A 387 5.89 -22.33 30.13
CA GLY A 387 4.67 -23.11 29.91
C GLY A 387 3.54 -22.35 29.20
N GLU A 388 3.66 -21.05 28.99
CA GLU A 388 2.69 -20.23 28.25
C GLU A 388 3.07 -20.15 26.77
N LYS A 389 2.13 -20.44 25.87
CA LYS A 389 2.31 -20.26 24.43
C LYS A 389 2.05 -18.79 24.07
N VAL A 390 3.00 -18.15 23.40
CA VAL A 390 2.99 -16.71 23.12
C VAL A 390 3.35 -16.42 21.67
N PHE A 391 2.85 -15.31 21.14
CA PHE A 391 3.44 -14.65 19.98
C PHE A 391 4.67 -13.86 20.41
N VAL A 392 5.75 -13.97 19.63
CA VAL A 392 6.96 -13.16 19.76
C VAL A 392 6.91 -12.04 18.73
N LEU A 393 6.99 -10.79 19.19
CA LEU A 393 6.77 -9.60 18.38
C LEU A 393 7.92 -8.62 18.55
N LYS A 394 8.19 -7.80 17.52
CA LYS A 394 9.12 -6.65 17.63
C LYS A 394 8.74 -5.53 16.68
N PHE A 395 9.14 -4.30 17.00
CA PHE A 395 8.97 -3.19 16.07
C PHE A 395 10.12 -3.16 15.05
N LEU A 396 9.77 -3.14 13.76
CA LEU A 396 10.69 -2.83 12.66
C LEU A 396 10.91 -1.34 12.47
N GLN A 397 9.91 -0.55 12.88
CA GLN A 397 9.91 0.91 12.89
C GLN A 397 8.83 1.36 13.86
N ALA A 398 9.08 2.39 14.66
CA ALA A 398 8.15 2.84 15.70
C ALA A 398 8.12 4.37 15.80
N ARG A 399 7.06 4.92 16.41
CA ARG A 399 6.96 6.34 16.73
C ARG A 399 8.03 6.80 17.73
N ASP A 400 8.47 5.89 18.59
CA ASP A 400 9.63 6.08 19.45
C ASP A 400 10.73 5.11 18.96
N PRO A 401 11.88 5.62 18.48
CA PRO A 401 12.97 4.78 18.00
C PRO A 401 13.48 3.77 19.05
N ALA A 402 13.34 4.06 20.35
CA ALA A 402 13.77 3.16 21.43
C ALA A 402 12.98 1.83 21.50
N TRP A 403 11.85 1.72 20.78
CA TRP A 403 11.04 0.50 20.74
C TRP A 403 11.52 -0.48 19.66
N VAL A 404 12.34 -0.03 18.70
CA VAL A 404 12.76 -0.83 17.55
C VAL A 404 13.63 -2.00 18.02
N ASN A 405 13.39 -3.18 17.45
CA ASN A 405 14.04 -4.45 17.80
C ASN A 405 13.92 -4.92 19.26
N ARG A 406 13.22 -4.18 20.14
CA ARG A 406 12.86 -4.67 21.48
C ARG A 406 11.79 -5.77 21.33
N PRO A 407 12.07 -7.03 21.73
CA PRO A 407 11.07 -8.07 21.72
C PRO A 407 9.99 -7.80 22.77
N PHE A 408 8.75 -8.17 22.45
CA PHE A 408 7.64 -8.22 23.39
C PHE A 408 6.72 -9.39 23.06
N PHE A 409 5.89 -9.78 24.02
CA PHE A 409 5.13 -11.02 23.96
C PHE A 409 3.64 -10.75 24.13
N ALA A 410 2.83 -11.44 23.34
CA ALA A 410 1.39 -11.47 23.47
C ALA A 410 0.90 -12.90 23.69
N LYS A 411 -0.20 -13.07 24.42
CA LYS A 411 -0.85 -14.38 24.56
C LYS A 411 -1.14 -14.95 23.18
N PHE A 412 -0.93 -16.24 23.01
CA PHE A 412 -1.26 -16.88 21.74
C PHE A 412 -2.78 -17.00 21.58
N ASP A 413 -3.33 -16.24 20.65
CA ASP A 413 -4.70 -16.41 20.16
C ASP A 413 -4.66 -16.86 18.68
N PRO A 414 -5.14 -18.08 18.34
CA PRO A 414 -5.19 -18.54 16.96
C PRO A 414 -6.18 -17.76 16.07
N LYS A 415 -7.05 -16.93 16.64
CA LYS A 415 -8.06 -16.13 15.93
C LYS A 415 -7.66 -14.67 15.74
N ALA A 416 -6.69 -14.16 16.48
CA ALA A 416 -6.22 -12.79 16.34
C ALA A 416 -5.75 -12.52 14.91
N THR A 417 -6.27 -11.45 14.29
CA THR A 417 -5.91 -11.04 12.92
C THR A 417 -5.17 -9.71 12.90
N TRP A 418 -5.23 -8.93 14.00
CA TRP A 418 -4.56 -7.64 14.11
C TRP A 418 -3.97 -7.37 15.50
N LEU A 419 -3.19 -6.28 15.63
CA LEU A 419 -2.48 -5.92 16.88
C LEU A 419 -3.45 -5.65 18.04
N THR A 420 -4.64 -5.12 17.77
CA THR A 420 -5.64 -4.79 18.78
C THR A 420 -6.35 -6.01 19.37
N ASP A 421 -6.23 -7.16 18.71
CA ASP A 421 -6.79 -8.43 19.18
C ASP A 421 -5.83 -9.13 20.15
N LEU A 422 -4.60 -8.64 20.27
CA LEU A 422 -3.55 -9.24 21.09
C LEU A 422 -3.60 -8.73 22.52
N GLU A 423 -3.49 -9.64 23.47
CA GLU A 423 -3.34 -9.35 24.90
C GLU A 423 -1.88 -9.53 25.34
N PRO A 424 -1.36 -8.72 26.27
CA PRO A 424 -0.05 -8.93 26.87
C PRO A 424 0.06 -10.32 27.53
N ALA A 425 1.20 -10.98 27.34
CA ALA A 425 1.50 -12.27 27.98
C ALA A 425 1.99 -12.12 29.43
N PHE A 426 2.16 -13.24 30.14
CA PHE A 426 2.83 -13.31 31.46
C PHE A 426 2.15 -12.51 32.59
N GLY A 427 0.84 -12.30 32.49
CA GLY A 427 0.06 -11.58 33.50
C GLY A 427 0.22 -10.05 33.46
N GLU A 428 0.92 -9.51 32.46
CA GLU A 428 1.00 -8.07 32.24
C GLU A 428 -0.38 -7.49 31.88
N SER A 429 -0.68 -6.28 32.36
CA SER A 429 -1.96 -5.61 32.10
C SER A 429 -1.96 -4.75 30.83
N GLU A 430 -0.79 -4.31 30.37
CA GLU A 430 -0.63 -3.51 29.16
C GLU A 430 0.70 -3.75 28.45
N PHE A 431 0.77 -3.49 27.14
CA PHE A 431 2.04 -3.46 26.43
C PHE A 431 2.89 -2.26 26.84
N PHE A 432 4.22 -2.40 26.78
CA PHE A 432 5.18 -1.37 27.20
C PHE A 432 5.04 -0.01 26.49
N PHE A 433 4.41 0.03 25.31
CA PHE A 433 4.18 1.26 24.54
C PHE A 433 2.82 1.92 24.82
N THR A 434 1.92 1.26 25.56
CA THR A 434 0.52 1.70 25.74
C THR A 434 0.44 3.07 26.41
N LYS A 435 1.13 3.26 27.54
CA LYS A 435 1.14 4.53 28.27
C LYS A 435 1.64 5.70 27.41
N THR A 436 2.78 5.52 26.74
CA THR A 436 3.35 6.55 25.86
C THR A 436 2.41 6.88 24.70
N MET A 437 1.76 5.89 24.11
CA MET A 437 0.77 6.10 23.05
C MET A 437 -0.44 6.91 23.53
N SER A 438 -0.94 6.63 24.73
CA SER A 438 -2.04 7.38 25.35
C SER A 438 -1.64 8.83 25.62
N GLU A 439 -0.42 9.08 26.08
CA GLU A 439 0.10 10.43 26.28
C GLU A 439 0.28 11.21 24.98
N MET A 440 0.79 10.57 23.93
CA MET A 440 0.92 11.16 22.59
C MET A 440 -0.44 11.59 22.05
N LYS A 441 -1.46 10.72 22.14
CA LYS A 441 -2.84 11.03 21.74
C LYS A 441 -3.40 12.22 22.51
N ARG A 442 -3.32 12.20 23.86
CA ARG A 442 -3.85 13.28 24.70
C ARG A 442 -3.23 14.64 24.37
N ARG A 443 -1.93 14.68 24.10
CA ARG A 443 -1.21 15.93 23.87
C ARG A 443 -1.22 16.40 22.40
N HIS A 444 -1.79 15.62 21.48
CA HIS A 444 -1.70 15.86 20.03
C HIS A 444 -0.27 16.15 19.57
N ARG A 445 0.72 15.53 20.22
CA ARG A 445 2.13 15.76 19.91
C ARG A 445 2.52 14.88 18.73
N GLN A 446 3.12 15.50 17.70
CA GLN A 446 3.98 14.77 16.76
C GLN A 446 5.02 13.98 17.58
N PRO A 447 5.48 12.82 17.09
CA PRO A 447 6.19 11.87 17.95
C PRO A 447 7.34 12.55 18.70
N ALA A 448 7.52 12.16 19.96
CA ALA A 448 8.62 12.62 20.78
C ALA A 448 9.92 12.03 20.22
N TRP A 449 10.52 12.69 19.22
CA TRP A 449 11.75 12.22 18.60
C TRP A 449 12.97 12.29 19.51
N GLY A 450 12.80 12.73 20.76
CA GLY A 450 13.83 12.82 21.79
C GLY A 450 14.93 13.83 21.41
N GLU A 451 15.49 14.53 22.39
CA GLU A 451 16.70 15.34 22.18
C GLU A 451 17.97 14.47 22.00
N ALA A 452 17.83 13.14 22.04
CA ALA A 452 18.93 12.23 22.38
C ALA A 452 19.70 11.61 21.20
N THR A 453 19.62 12.13 19.97
CA THR A 453 20.47 11.63 18.88
C THR A 453 20.84 12.74 17.89
N ASP A 454 21.51 13.77 18.40
CA ASP A 454 21.92 14.95 17.63
C ASP A 454 23.36 14.85 17.07
N GLU A 455 24.12 13.80 17.41
CA GLU A 455 25.40 13.55 16.76
C GLU A 455 25.20 12.81 15.43
N ARG A 456 24.80 13.55 14.38
CA ARG A 456 24.79 13.00 13.01
C ARG A 456 25.96 13.55 12.20
N ARG A 457 26.83 12.64 11.75
CA ARG A 457 27.75 12.93 10.64
C ARG A 457 26.95 13.11 9.37
N SER A 458 27.32 14.08 8.54
CA SER A 458 26.79 14.19 7.19
C SER A 458 27.05 12.88 6.45
N LEU A 459 26.01 12.30 5.85
CA LEU A 459 26.21 11.21 4.92
C LEU A 459 26.98 11.77 3.72
N VAL A 460 28.07 11.13 3.35
CA VAL A 460 28.75 11.42 2.08
C VAL A 460 27.85 10.87 0.98
N LEU A 461 27.00 11.72 0.43
CA LEU A 461 26.39 11.44 -0.86
C LEU A 461 27.50 11.57 -1.89
N PHE A 462 27.83 10.46 -2.53
CA PHE A 462 28.71 10.50 -3.69
C PHE A 462 28.00 11.37 -4.74
N GLY A 463 28.58 12.53 -5.06
CA GLY A 463 28.17 13.29 -6.23
C GLY A 463 28.41 12.48 -7.51
N ASN A 464 28.38 13.14 -8.67
CA ASN A 464 28.83 12.48 -9.90
C ASN A 464 30.31 12.11 -9.77
N VAL A 465 30.59 10.88 -9.33
CA VAL A 465 31.91 10.28 -9.34
C VAL A 465 32.06 9.66 -10.71
N GLU A 466 32.77 10.35 -11.59
CA GLU A 466 33.25 9.76 -12.83
C GLU A 466 34.43 8.85 -12.48
N TRP A 467 34.35 7.59 -12.90
CA TRP A 467 35.45 6.64 -12.81
C TRP A 467 36.23 6.76 -14.12
N GLU A 468 37.54 7.00 -14.04
CA GLU A 468 38.45 6.98 -15.20
C GLU A 468 38.52 5.59 -15.86
#